data_AF-A0A1V5ZXS7-F1
#
_entry.id   AF-A0A1V5ZXS7-F1
#
_cell.length_a   1.000
_cell.length_b   1.000
_cell.length_c   1.000
_cell.angle_alpha   90.00
_cell.angle_beta   90.00
_cell.angle_gamma   90.00
#
_symmetry.space_group_name_H-M   'P 1'
#
loop_
_entity.id
_entity.type
_entity.pdbx_description
1 polymer ?
#
loop_
_entity_poly.entity_id
_entity_poly.type
_entity_poly.pdbx_seq_one_letter_code
_entity_poly.pdbx_strand_id
1 'polypeptide(L)'
;MDWNKEALTLYEQSHSDKAVYETLKDKHKVTYSQVHSFLWRLRKKNQLAAVEPIKTEPKRVEPKIKHSFSYHAGIGTYEDIQIVIDGREITPEIIMEAHKLKPSEWEVVSFCSNCWQQQTAEAKIIDLCQSKLSVKPKKQIEITFEDVEEYFKTVNFQTKKAMKPFDYNSLGEVLEIDYVDAHNGLLSWRDETGNDYDLRIAEARFKECIADIFQRCKGRKFEKTIFATLGDILHVDNDNQTTTNGTFQQTEGRTPKLFDITANMLVDTVDCALKTKTPFEYVYLPGNHDRVTGYMLAKAVSFAFRKNPNVTFDITPKPQKAKVVGVNLIGLLHGDMPKKNIDGWLLKDYRKEFGNSRFVEIHSGHYHDYTVMRTPSGILHKTLPPICESSYWENQQGYRSDRGLMCFIWNKETGLRETWYYYI
;
A
#
# COMPACT_ATOMS: atom_id res chain seq x y z
N MET A 1 -56.75 -81.28 15.42
CA MET A 1 -57.50 -80.50 16.43
C MET A 1 -57.97 -79.22 15.76
N ASP A 2 -59.22 -78.85 16.04
CA ASP A 2 -60.06 -78.00 15.21
C ASP A 2 -59.68 -76.50 15.29
N TRP A 3 -58.93 -76.00 14.30
CA TRP A 3 -58.50 -74.59 14.23
C TRP A 3 -59.68 -73.61 14.06
N ASN A 4 -60.88 -74.11 13.77
CA ASN A 4 -62.09 -73.32 13.56
C ASN A 4 -62.52 -72.52 14.80
N LYS A 5 -62.37 -73.07 16.01
CA LYS A 5 -62.70 -72.34 17.25
C LYS A 5 -61.73 -71.19 17.52
N GLU A 6 -60.44 -71.43 17.29
CA GLU A 6 -59.38 -70.42 17.49
C GLU A 6 -59.50 -69.30 16.44
N ALA A 7 -59.86 -69.62 15.20
CA ALA A 7 -60.14 -68.65 14.16
C ALA A 7 -61.32 -67.72 14.49
N LEU A 8 -62.37 -68.24 15.16
CA LEU A 8 -63.52 -67.43 15.56
C LEU A 8 -63.13 -66.40 16.62
N THR A 9 -62.43 -66.81 17.68
CA THR A 9 -61.97 -65.91 18.75
C THR A 9 -61.01 -64.84 18.23
N LEU A 10 -60.06 -65.21 17.36
CA LEU A 10 -59.14 -64.25 16.75
C LEU A 10 -59.86 -63.26 15.83
N TYR A 11 -60.93 -63.71 15.17
CA TYR A 11 -61.74 -62.85 14.31
C TYR A 11 -62.59 -61.86 15.12
N GLU A 12 -63.18 -62.27 16.24
CA GLU A 12 -63.91 -61.38 17.15
C GLU A 12 -63.02 -60.26 17.73
N GLN A 13 -61.72 -60.51 17.87
CA GLN A 13 -60.76 -59.52 18.35
C GLN A 13 -60.28 -58.57 17.24
N SER A 14 -59.93 -59.12 16.07
CA SER A 14 -59.24 -58.38 15.01
C SER A 14 -60.14 -57.88 13.89
N HIS A 15 -61.31 -58.48 13.73
CA HIS A 15 -62.24 -58.28 12.61
C HIS A 15 -61.58 -58.39 11.21
N SER A 16 -60.46 -59.11 11.11
CA SER A 16 -59.61 -59.18 9.91
C SER A 16 -59.18 -60.60 9.58
N ASP A 17 -59.59 -61.09 8.40
CA ASP A 17 -59.23 -62.43 7.90
C ASP A 17 -57.72 -62.60 7.78
N LYS A 18 -57.01 -61.50 7.47
CA LYS A 18 -55.56 -61.48 7.35
C LYS A 18 -54.88 -61.63 8.71
N ALA A 19 -55.36 -60.94 9.74
CA ALA A 19 -54.79 -61.08 11.09
C ALA A 19 -54.99 -62.50 11.66
N VAL A 20 -56.17 -63.09 11.42
CA VAL A 20 -56.47 -64.48 11.81
C VAL A 20 -55.55 -65.46 11.07
N TYR A 21 -55.38 -65.29 9.76
CA TYR A 21 -54.49 -66.14 8.96
C TYR A 21 -53.04 -66.07 9.43
N GLU A 22 -52.49 -64.87 9.62
CA GLU A 22 -51.08 -64.70 10.03
C GLU A 22 -50.78 -65.42 11.35
N THR A 23 -51.76 -65.54 12.23
CA THR A 23 -51.62 -66.21 13.54
C THR A 23 -51.72 -67.74 13.42
N LEU A 24 -52.55 -68.25 12.50
CA LEU A 24 -52.83 -69.69 12.39
C LEU A 24 -51.95 -70.41 11.35
N LYS A 25 -51.36 -69.68 10.39
CA LYS A 25 -50.64 -70.26 9.24
C LYS A 25 -49.51 -71.20 9.68
N ASP A 26 -48.73 -70.83 10.70
CA ASP A 26 -47.56 -71.60 11.11
C ASP A 26 -47.94 -72.73 12.09
N LYS A 27 -48.94 -72.47 12.95
CA LYS A 27 -49.40 -73.39 14.00
C LYS A 27 -50.25 -74.55 13.46
N HIS A 28 -51.12 -74.27 12.50
CA HIS A 28 -52.09 -75.25 11.96
C HIS A 28 -51.88 -75.56 10.48
N LYS A 29 -50.86 -74.98 9.83
CA LYS A 29 -50.55 -75.14 8.40
C LYS A 29 -51.75 -74.88 7.49
N VAL A 30 -52.57 -73.89 7.84
CA VAL A 30 -53.74 -73.46 7.06
C VAL A 30 -53.38 -72.37 6.06
N THR A 31 -54.02 -72.37 4.89
CA THR A 31 -53.85 -71.32 3.88
C THR A 31 -54.81 -70.16 4.12
N TYR A 32 -54.46 -68.98 3.60
CA TYR A 32 -55.34 -67.81 3.68
C TYR A 32 -56.73 -68.09 3.09
N SER A 33 -56.78 -68.81 1.97
CA SER A 33 -58.04 -69.17 1.31
C SER A 33 -58.92 -70.08 2.19
N GLN A 34 -58.32 -70.96 2.99
CA GLN A 34 -59.05 -71.81 3.94
C GLN A 34 -59.64 -70.99 5.09
N VAL A 35 -58.87 -70.08 5.68
CA VAL A 35 -59.32 -69.16 6.75
C VAL A 35 -60.41 -68.22 6.24
N HIS A 36 -60.19 -67.60 5.08
CA HIS A 36 -61.16 -66.70 4.45
C HIS A 36 -62.47 -67.41 4.11
N SER A 37 -62.41 -68.61 3.52
CA SER A 37 -63.61 -69.39 3.18
C SER A 37 -64.40 -69.83 4.42
N PHE A 38 -63.72 -70.10 5.53
CA PHE A 38 -64.36 -70.47 6.80
C PHE A 38 -65.07 -69.27 7.44
N LEU A 39 -64.39 -68.13 7.58
CA LEU A 39 -64.98 -66.90 8.13
C LEU A 39 -66.09 -66.35 7.22
N TRP A 40 -65.93 -66.44 5.89
CA TRP A 40 -66.97 -66.08 4.93
C TRP A 40 -68.23 -66.95 5.09
N ARG A 41 -68.09 -68.27 5.28
CA ARG A 41 -69.23 -69.16 5.56
C ARG A 41 -69.94 -68.80 6.86
N LEU A 42 -69.21 -68.39 7.89
CA LEU A 42 -69.78 -67.96 9.18
C LEU A 42 -70.51 -66.62 9.08
N ARG A 43 -69.95 -65.64 8.36
CA ARG A 43 -70.62 -64.37 8.03
C ARG A 43 -71.93 -64.62 7.27
N LYS A 44 -71.93 -65.54 6.30
CA LYS A 44 -73.11 -65.89 5.50
C LYS A 44 -74.22 -66.60 6.30
N LYS A 45 -73.87 -67.26 7.42
CA LYS A 45 -74.82 -67.91 8.34
C LYS A 45 -75.38 -66.98 9.42
N ASN A 46 -75.10 -65.67 9.39
CA ASN A 46 -75.46 -64.70 10.44
C ASN A 46 -74.90 -65.05 11.84
N GLN A 47 -73.77 -65.76 11.90
CA GLN A 47 -73.11 -66.16 13.17
C GLN A 47 -71.90 -65.26 13.53
N LEU A 48 -71.73 -64.15 12.81
CA LEU A 48 -70.74 -63.11 13.07
C LEU A 48 -71.43 -61.75 12.86
N ALA A 49 -71.29 -60.83 13.82
CA ALA A 49 -71.89 -59.49 13.72
C ALA A 49 -71.35 -58.74 12.49
N ALA A 50 -72.27 -58.16 11.71
CA ALA A 50 -71.94 -57.39 10.51
C ALA A 50 -71.24 -56.07 10.89
N VAL A 51 -70.09 -55.81 10.27
CA VAL A 51 -69.40 -54.51 10.38
C VAL A 51 -69.90 -53.63 9.24
N GLU A 52 -70.47 -52.46 9.58
CA GLU A 52 -70.87 -51.43 8.63
C GLU A 52 -69.64 -50.87 7.88
N PRO A 53 -69.75 -50.57 6.57
CA PRO A 53 -68.66 -49.99 5.81
C PRO A 53 -68.40 -48.54 6.24
N ILE A 54 -67.19 -48.26 6.73
CA ILE A 54 -66.68 -46.91 6.95
C ILE A 54 -66.64 -46.18 5.59
N LYS A 55 -67.33 -45.03 5.52
CA LYS A 55 -67.30 -44.11 4.38
C LYS A 55 -65.87 -43.69 4.10
N THR A 56 -65.37 -43.97 2.90
CA THR A 56 -64.09 -43.43 2.42
C THR A 56 -64.19 -41.92 2.31
N GLU A 57 -63.35 -41.21 3.07
CA GLU A 57 -63.07 -39.79 2.86
C GLU A 57 -62.62 -39.53 1.42
N PRO A 58 -62.92 -38.36 0.83
CA PRO A 58 -62.41 -37.99 -0.47
C PRO A 58 -60.88 -38.00 -0.44
N LYS A 59 -60.25 -38.58 -1.47
CA LYS A 59 -58.79 -38.55 -1.64
C LYS A 59 -58.29 -37.11 -1.53
N ARG A 60 -57.49 -36.84 -0.49
CA ARG A 60 -56.71 -35.62 -0.30
C ARG A 60 -55.85 -35.41 -1.55
N VAL A 61 -56.19 -34.42 -2.37
CA VAL A 61 -55.29 -33.95 -3.44
C VAL A 61 -54.30 -33.02 -2.76
N GLU A 62 -53.11 -33.52 -2.44
CA GLU A 62 -52.00 -32.66 -2.07
C GLU A 62 -51.68 -31.77 -3.29
N PRO A 63 -51.58 -30.44 -3.15
CA PRO A 63 -51.19 -29.58 -4.25
C PRO A 63 -49.82 -30.04 -4.75
N LYS A 64 -49.71 -30.34 -6.05
CA LYS A 64 -48.41 -30.62 -6.68
C LYS A 64 -47.57 -29.36 -6.62
N ILE A 65 -46.69 -29.25 -5.64
CA ILE A 65 -45.73 -28.16 -5.51
C ILE A 65 -44.83 -28.20 -6.75
N LYS A 66 -44.81 -27.10 -7.51
CA LYS A 66 -43.98 -26.95 -8.72
C LYS A 66 -42.73 -26.19 -8.34
N HIS A 67 -41.59 -26.87 -8.40
CA HIS A 67 -40.27 -26.26 -8.36
C HIS A 67 -39.72 -26.18 -9.79
N SER A 68 -39.24 -25.01 -10.19
CA SER A 68 -38.59 -24.78 -11.49
C SER A 68 -37.25 -24.09 -11.27
N PHE A 69 -36.22 -24.55 -11.98
CA PHE A 69 -34.91 -23.93 -11.99
C PHE A 69 -34.45 -23.76 -13.44
N SER A 70 -33.95 -22.57 -13.76
CA SER A 70 -33.34 -22.27 -15.06
C SER A 70 -32.05 -21.50 -14.86
N TYR A 71 -31.10 -21.70 -15.78
CA TYR A 71 -29.80 -21.03 -15.74
C TYR A 71 -29.49 -20.48 -17.12
N HIS A 72 -29.25 -19.17 -17.23
CA HIS A 72 -28.92 -18.52 -18.49
C HIS A 72 -27.96 -17.35 -18.27
N ALA A 73 -26.88 -17.28 -19.06
CA ALA A 73 -25.91 -16.18 -19.06
C ALA A 73 -25.35 -15.78 -17.68
N GLY A 74 -25.07 -16.76 -16.81
CA GLY A 74 -24.52 -16.49 -15.47
C GLY A 74 -25.57 -16.18 -14.39
N ILE A 75 -26.86 -16.18 -14.75
CA ILE A 75 -27.98 -15.92 -13.85
C ILE A 75 -28.75 -17.22 -13.61
N GLY A 76 -28.87 -17.61 -12.36
CA GLY A 76 -29.74 -18.72 -11.93
C GLY A 76 -31.09 -18.19 -11.46
N THR A 77 -32.17 -18.74 -11.98
CA THR A 77 -33.54 -18.36 -11.67
C THR A 77 -34.29 -19.53 -11.06
N TYR A 78 -34.78 -19.33 -9.84
CA TYR A 78 -35.57 -20.28 -9.07
C TYR A 78 -37.03 -19.80 -9.03
N GLU A 79 -37.97 -20.70 -9.33
CA GLU A 79 -39.40 -20.47 -9.17
C GLU A 79 -39.98 -21.56 -8.27
N ASP A 80 -40.70 -21.15 -7.23
CA ASP A 80 -41.31 -22.06 -6.27
C ASP A 80 -42.67 -21.55 -5.79
N ILE A 81 -43.55 -22.49 -5.39
CA ILE A 81 -44.84 -22.21 -4.76
C ILE A 81 -44.75 -22.69 -3.32
N GLN A 82 -44.71 -21.76 -2.37
CA GLN A 82 -44.66 -22.07 -0.94
C GLN A 82 -45.99 -21.76 -0.25
N ILE A 83 -46.37 -22.60 0.70
CA ILE A 83 -47.55 -22.38 1.56
C ILE A 83 -47.09 -21.53 2.75
N VAL A 84 -47.56 -20.29 2.82
CA VAL A 84 -47.17 -19.38 3.91
C VAL A 84 -48.26 -19.45 4.97
N ILE A 85 -48.03 -20.25 6.01
CA ILE A 85 -49.00 -20.40 7.13
C ILE A 85 -48.74 -19.37 8.25
N ASP A 86 -47.66 -18.57 8.17
CA ASP A 86 -47.09 -17.94 9.38
C ASP A 86 -46.93 -16.40 9.33
N GLY A 87 -47.61 -15.70 8.42
CA GLY A 87 -47.67 -14.22 8.41
C GLY A 87 -46.32 -13.48 8.28
N ARG A 88 -45.25 -14.16 7.88
CA ARG A 88 -43.92 -13.56 7.68
C ARG A 88 -43.85 -12.87 6.32
N GLU A 89 -43.16 -11.74 6.27
CA GLU A 89 -42.88 -11.01 5.04
C GLU A 89 -41.93 -11.81 4.14
N ILE A 90 -42.23 -11.89 2.83
CA ILE A 90 -41.42 -12.67 1.88
C ILE A 90 -40.33 -11.75 1.32
N THR A 91 -39.10 -11.90 1.82
CA THR A 91 -37.94 -11.16 1.32
C THR A 91 -37.04 -12.03 0.43
N PRO A 92 -36.21 -11.42 -0.45
CA PRO A 92 -35.24 -12.16 -1.25
C PRO A 92 -34.32 -13.08 -0.41
N GLU A 93 -33.90 -12.64 0.78
CA GLU A 93 -32.99 -13.37 1.67
C GLU A 93 -33.63 -14.66 2.19
N ILE A 94 -34.90 -14.60 2.60
CA ILE A 94 -35.65 -15.78 3.08
C ILE A 94 -35.80 -16.82 1.95
N ILE A 95 -36.06 -16.37 0.73
CA ILE A 95 -36.16 -17.26 -0.44
C ILE A 95 -34.79 -17.79 -0.85
N MET A 96 -33.72 -17.00 -0.72
CA MET A 96 -32.34 -17.48 -0.91
C MET A 96 -31.99 -18.59 0.08
N GLU A 97 -32.28 -18.41 1.36
CA GLU A 97 -32.08 -19.42 2.40
C GLU A 97 -32.90 -20.70 2.14
N ALA A 98 -34.17 -20.56 1.71
CA ALA A 98 -35.03 -21.68 1.34
C ALA A 98 -34.43 -22.52 0.19
N HIS A 99 -33.72 -21.87 -0.75
CA HIS A 99 -32.98 -22.51 -1.83
C HIS A 99 -31.53 -22.87 -1.47
N LYS A 100 -31.12 -22.74 -0.20
CA LYS A 100 -29.76 -23.01 0.30
C LYS A 100 -28.69 -22.13 -0.35
N LEU A 101 -29.07 -20.95 -0.80
CA LEU A 101 -28.16 -19.93 -1.32
C LEU A 101 -27.73 -19.01 -0.18
N LYS A 102 -26.44 -18.74 -0.06
CA LYS A 102 -25.93 -17.79 0.94
C LYS A 102 -26.00 -16.36 0.40
N PRO A 103 -26.66 -15.41 1.10
CA PRO A 103 -26.69 -14.01 0.70
C PRO A 103 -25.30 -13.35 0.55
N SER A 104 -24.27 -13.88 1.22
CA SER A 104 -22.89 -13.41 1.10
C SER A 104 -22.22 -13.76 -0.25
N GLU A 105 -22.68 -14.80 -0.94
CA GLU A 105 -22.06 -15.31 -2.18
C GLU A 105 -22.83 -14.90 -3.45
N TRP A 106 -24.08 -14.45 -3.30
CA TRP A 106 -25.02 -14.23 -4.40
C TRP A 106 -25.64 -12.84 -4.34
N GLU A 107 -25.75 -12.18 -5.50
CA GLU A 107 -26.44 -10.90 -5.67
C GLU A 107 -27.82 -11.15 -6.29
N VAL A 108 -28.86 -10.58 -5.71
CA VAL A 108 -30.23 -10.64 -6.24
C VAL A 108 -30.32 -9.78 -7.49
N VAL A 109 -30.68 -10.39 -8.62
CA VAL A 109 -30.90 -9.72 -9.90
C VAL A 109 -32.35 -9.30 -10.05
N SER A 110 -33.29 -10.15 -9.64
CA SER A 110 -34.71 -9.84 -9.64
C SER A 110 -35.45 -10.70 -8.63
N PHE A 111 -36.47 -10.15 -7.97
CA PHE A 111 -37.34 -10.88 -7.05
C PHE A 111 -38.80 -10.45 -7.27
N CYS A 112 -39.69 -11.44 -7.37
CA CYS A 112 -41.14 -11.21 -7.48
C CYS A 112 -41.87 -12.30 -6.69
N SER A 113 -42.82 -11.92 -5.83
CA SER A 113 -43.68 -12.85 -5.11
C SER A 113 -45.14 -12.51 -5.37
N ASN A 114 -45.91 -13.50 -5.83
CA ASN A 114 -47.34 -13.37 -6.10
C ASN A 114 -48.10 -14.24 -5.09
N CYS A 115 -48.93 -13.62 -4.26
CA CYS A 115 -49.70 -14.31 -3.23
C CYS A 115 -51.20 -14.31 -3.53
N TRP A 116 -51.88 -15.42 -3.27
CA TRP A 116 -53.34 -15.54 -3.36
C TRP A 116 -53.88 -16.50 -2.29
N GLN A 117 -55.15 -16.33 -1.94
CA GLN A 117 -55.79 -17.16 -0.90
C GLN A 117 -56.44 -18.39 -1.53
N GLN A 118 -56.27 -19.55 -0.90
CA GLN A 118 -56.97 -20.79 -1.27
C GLN A 118 -57.71 -21.36 -0.06
N GLN A 119 -58.96 -21.78 -0.25
CA GLN A 119 -59.76 -22.40 0.79
C GLN A 119 -59.54 -23.91 0.79
N THR A 120 -59.17 -24.49 1.93
CA THR A 120 -58.96 -25.94 2.08
C THR A 120 -60.28 -26.67 2.29
N ALA A 121 -60.29 -27.99 2.08
CA ALA A 121 -61.48 -28.85 2.25
C ALA A 121 -62.09 -28.80 3.67
N GLU A 122 -61.30 -28.40 4.67
CA GLU A 122 -61.70 -28.19 6.07
C GLU A 122 -62.17 -26.74 6.38
N ALA A 123 -62.47 -25.93 5.36
CA ALA A 123 -62.92 -24.53 5.46
C ALA A 123 -61.92 -23.54 6.10
N LYS A 124 -60.62 -23.87 6.12
CA LYS A 124 -59.55 -22.92 6.49
C LYS A 124 -59.05 -22.18 5.25
N ILE A 125 -58.80 -20.88 5.38
CA ILE A 125 -58.16 -20.07 4.33
C ILE A 125 -56.65 -20.17 4.53
N ILE A 126 -55.93 -20.55 3.48
CA ILE A 126 -54.46 -20.54 3.44
C ILE A 126 -53.97 -19.52 2.40
N ASP A 127 -52.88 -18.83 2.69
CA ASP A 127 -52.22 -17.96 1.72
C ASP A 127 -51.13 -18.76 0.99
N LEU A 128 -51.21 -18.78 -0.33
CA LEU A 128 -50.21 -19.39 -1.22
C LEU A 128 -49.42 -18.30 -1.91
N CYS A 129 -48.10 -18.42 -1.90
CA CYS A 129 -47.24 -17.46 -2.58
C CYS A 129 -46.31 -18.18 -3.56
N GLN A 130 -46.32 -17.71 -4.81
CA GLN A 130 -45.34 -18.10 -5.82
C GLN A 130 -44.22 -17.06 -5.86
N SER A 131 -43.02 -17.48 -5.48
CA SER A 131 -41.83 -16.64 -5.51
C SER A 131 -40.95 -17.01 -6.71
N LYS A 132 -40.48 -15.98 -7.43
CA LYS A 132 -39.48 -16.07 -8.48
C LYS A 132 -38.26 -15.24 -8.09
N LEU A 133 -37.14 -15.92 -7.90
CA LEU A 133 -35.87 -15.34 -7.49
C LEU A 133 -34.82 -15.59 -8.57
N SER A 134 -34.21 -14.52 -9.09
CA SER A 134 -33.06 -14.60 -9.99
C SER A 134 -31.83 -14.04 -9.28
N VAL A 135 -30.75 -14.81 -9.26
CA VAL A 135 -29.48 -14.45 -8.61
C VAL A 135 -28.29 -14.65 -9.55
N LYS A 136 -27.22 -13.91 -9.31
CA LYS A 136 -25.90 -14.11 -9.96
C LYS A 136 -24.79 -14.16 -8.89
N PRO A 137 -23.67 -14.86 -9.12
CA PRO A 137 -22.56 -14.86 -8.17
C PRO A 137 -21.97 -13.46 -8.00
N LYS A 138 -21.64 -13.05 -6.77
CA LYS A 138 -20.89 -11.81 -6.52
C LYS A 138 -19.47 -11.93 -7.12
N LYS A 139 -18.97 -10.86 -7.75
CA LYS A 139 -17.61 -10.82 -8.35
C LYS A 139 -16.48 -10.72 -7.33
N GLN A 140 -16.77 -10.15 -6.16
CA GLN A 140 -15.88 -10.11 -5.01
C GLN A 140 -16.67 -10.58 -3.81
N ILE A 141 -16.13 -11.57 -3.11
CA ILE A 141 -16.64 -12.00 -1.81
C ILE A 141 -16.31 -10.86 -0.85
N GLU A 142 -17.34 -10.22 -0.30
CA GLU A 142 -17.15 -9.21 0.74
C GLU A 142 -16.66 -9.93 2.00
N ILE A 143 -15.52 -9.50 2.54
CA ILE A 143 -15.03 -10.00 3.84
C ILE A 143 -16.03 -9.55 4.89
N THR A 144 -16.64 -10.50 5.58
CA THR A 144 -17.61 -10.25 6.64
C THR A 144 -16.91 -10.07 7.99
N PHE A 145 -17.64 -9.57 9.00
CA PHE A 145 -17.10 -9.49 10.35
C PHE A 145 -16.82 -10.89 10.93
N GLU A 146 -17.64 -11.87 10.56
CA GLU A 146 -17.49 -13.27 10.92
C GLU A 146 -16.17 -13.86 10.38
N ASP A 147 -15.84 -13.57 9.12
CA ASP A 147 -14.57 -14.01 8.50
C ASP A 147 -13.35 -13.44 9.24
N VAL A 148 -13.44 -12.17 9.67
CA VAL A 148 -12.39 -11.51 10.44
C VAL A 148 -12.27 -12.12 11.84
N GLU A 149 -13.39 -12.41 12.50
CA GLU A 149 -13.39 -13.03 13.82
C GLU A 149 -12.85 -14.46 13.78
N GLU A 150 -13.20 -15.25 12.76
CA GLU A 150 -12.65 -16.59 12.53
C GLU A 150 -11.14 -16.55 12.26
N TYR A 151 -10.66 -15.58 11.48
CA TYR A 151 -9.24 -15.34 11.30
C TYR A 151 -8.54 -15.04 12.64
N PHE A 152 -9.08 -14.14 13.46
CA PHE A 152 -8.45 -13.81 14.75
C PHE A 152 -8.54 -14.92 15.80
N LYS A 153 -9.52 -15.84 15.70
CA LYS A 153 -9.57 -17.07 16.52
C LYS A 153 -8.43 -18.04 16.20
N THR A 154 -7.95 -18.05 14.95
CA THR A 154 -6.92 -18.98 14.47
C THR A 154 -5.50 -18.40 14.51
N VAL A 155 -5.35 -17.08 14.55
CA VAL A 155 -4.04 -16.42 14.61
C VAL A 155 -3.47 -16.42 16.03
N ASN A 156 -2.27 -16.99 16.18
CA ASN A 156 -1.53 -16.98 17.43
C ASN A 156 -0.63 -15.74 17.56
N PHE A 157 -1.08 -14.73 18.30
CA PHE A 157 -0.29 -13.53 18.61
C PHE A 157 0.72 -13.69 19.76
N GLN A 158 0.82 -14.86 20.39
CA GLN A 158 1.76 -15.11 21.49
C GLN A 158 3.21 -15.22 20.99
N THR A 159 3.42 -15.60 19.73
CA THR A 159 4.75 -15.64 19.12
C THR A 159 5.16 -14.26 18.59
N LYS A 160 5.49 -13.36 19.51
CA LYS A 160 6.08 -12.07 19.15
C LYS A 160 7.48 -12.30 18.62
N LYS A 161 7.67 -12.20 17.30
CA LYS A 161 9.02 -12.15 16.71
C LYS A 161 9.72 -10.88 17.21
N ALA A 162 10.91 -11.04 17.78
CA ALA A 162 11.70 -9.89 18.20
C ALA A 162 12.02 -9.02 16.97
N MET A 163 11.71 -7.72 17.06
CA MET A 163 12.14 -6.76 16.06
C MET A 163 13.66 -6.61 16.19
N LYS A 164 14.39 -6.94 15.12
CA LYS A 164 15.83 -6.73 15.06
C LYS A 164 16.07 -5.42 14.32
N PRO A 165 16.58 -4.37 15.00
CA PRO A 165 17.03 -3.18 14.27
C PRO A 165 18.20 -3.57 13.37
N PHE A 166 18.43 -2.78 12.31
CA PHE A 166 19.70 -2.86 11.61
C PHE A 166 20.79 -2.35 12.56
N ASP A 167 21.80 -3.18 12.82
CA ASP A 167 22.93 -2.78 13.63
C ASP A 167 23.68 -1.64 12.92
N TYR A 168 24.03 -0.60 13.68
CA TYR A 168 24.87 0.49 13.18
C TYR A 168 26.22 -0.06 12.72
N ASN A 169 26.53 0.09 11.44
CA ASN A 169 27.80 -0.33 10.87
C ASN A 169 28.74 0.87 10.75
N SER A 170 29.65 0.99 11.71
CA SER A 170 30.72 2.00 11.76
C SER A 170 31.69 2.01 10.55
N LEU A 171 31.60 1.02 9.65
CA LEU A 171 32.38 0.90 8.42
C LEU A 171 31.50 0.90 7.16
N GLY A 172 30.19 1.10 7.30
CA GLY A 172 29.22 1.01 6.19
C GLY A 172 28.50 2.31 5.87
N GLU A 173 28.75 3.39 6.62
CA GLU A 173 28.11 4.69 6.44
C GLU A 173 29.04 5.72 5.80
N VAL A 174 28.52 6.44 4.81
CA VAL A 174 29.18 7.57 4.14
C VAL A 174 28.37 8.83 4.46
N LEU A 175 29.06 9.87 4.93
CA LEU A 175 28.48 11.19 5.12
C LEU A 175 28.63 11.99 3.83
N GLU A 176 27.54 12.49 3.28
CA GLU A 176 27.51 13.49 2.22
C GLU A 176 27.10 14.84 2.81
N ILE A 177 27.88 15.88 2.54
CA ILE A 177 27.62 17.26 2.94
C ILE A 177 27.52 18.08 1.64
N ASP A 178 26.36 18.67 1.39
CA ASP A 178 26.11 19.46 0.19
C ASP A 178 26.15 20.95 0.53
N TYR A 179 27.15 21.65 0.00
CA TYR A 179 27.25 23.10 0.05
C TYR A 179 26.74 23.67 -1.27
N VAL A 180 25.60 24.34 -1.22
CA VAL A 180 24.77 24.65 -2.40
C VAL A 180 24.43 26.13 -2.39
N ASP A 181 24.56 26.79 -3.55
CA ASP A 181 24.08 28.16 -3.78
C ASP A 181 24.44 29.11 -2.62
N ALA A 182 25.72 29.14 -2.27
CA ALA A 182 26.19 29.97 -1.18
C ALA A 182 26.34 31.43 -1.55
N HIS A 183 26.54 31.70 -2.84
CA HIS A 183 26.67 33.03 -3.41
C HIS A 183 27.55 33.93 -2.54
N ASN A 184 28.74 33.47 -2.18
CA ASN A 184 29.67 34.27 -1.38
C ASN A 184 30.01 35.55 -2.15
N GLY A 185 29.60 36.69 -1.58
CA GLY A 185 29.64 38.00 -2.22
C GLY A 185 28.29 38.57 -2.64
N LEU A 186 27.19 37.84 -2.48
CA LEU A 186 25.82 38.38 -2.58
C LEU A 186 25.64 39.51 -1.58
N LEU A 187 25.03 40.60 -2.05
CA LEU A 187 24.56 41.67 -1.18
C LEU A 187 23.03 41.60 -1.05
N SER A 188 22.56 41.31 0.17
CA SER A 188 21.16 41.46 0.56
C SER A 188 21.04 42.56 1.61
N TRP A 189 20.16 43.53 1.37
CA TRP A 189 19.87 44.60 2.30
C TRP A 189 18.49 44.39 2.93
N ARG A 190 18.44 44.40 4.27
CA ARG A 190 17.21 44.13 5.06
C ARG A 190 16.01 44.96 4.66
N ASP A 191 16.18 46.25 4.37
CA ASP A 191 15.03 47.12 4.06
C ASP A 191 14.36 46.75 2.73
N GLU A 192 15.09 46.10 1.81
CA GLU A 192 14.56 45.66 0.52
C GLU A 192 14.05 44.22 0.56
N THR A 193 14.76 43.33 1.27
CA THR A 193 14.58 41.87 1.18
C THR A 193 14.03 41.23 2.44
N GLY A 194 14.04 41.95 3.56
CA GLY A 194 13.72 41.46 4.90
C GLY A 194 14.92 40.97 5.70
N ASN A 195 16.06 40.65 5.08
CA ASN A 195 17.26 40.13 5.75
C ASN A 195 18.57 40.72 5.20
N ASP A 196 19.56 40.84 6.07
CA ASP A 196 20.92 41.20 5.66
C ASP A 196 21.71 39.96 5.25
N TYR A 197 22.47 40.07 4.17
CA TYR A 197 23.47 39.09 3.78
C TYR A 197 24.64 39.80 3.13
N ASP A 198 25.82 39.49 3.63
CA ASP A 198 27.11 39.95 3.16
C ASP A 198 28.12 38.82 3.35
N LEU A 199 29.37 39.02 2.93
CA LEU A 199 30.38 37.98 3.01
C LEU A 199 30.68 37.54 4.45
N ARG A 200 30.54 38.44 5.43
CA ARG A 200 30.76 38.12 6.85
C ARG A 200 29.65 37.22 7.39
N ILE A 201 28.41 37.49 7.03
CA ILE A 201 27.24 36.67 7.38
C ILE A 201 27.35 35.29 6.71
N ALA A 202 27.74 35.26 5.43
CA ALA A 202 27.97 34.02 4.69
C ALA A 202 29.03 33.13 5.37
N GLU A 203 30.18 33.72 5.73
CA GLU A 203 31.26 33.02 6.44
C GLU A 203 30.81 32.48 7.80
N ALA A 204 30.14 33.32 8.61
CA ALA A 204 29.69 32.93 9.94
C ALA A 204 28.67 31.79 9.90
N ARG A 205 27.65 31.89 9.03
CA ARG A 205 26.62 30.86 8.84
C ARG A 205 27.23 29.55 8.41
N PHE A 206 28.10 29.57 7.40
CA PHE A 206 28.74 28.35 6.91
C PHE A 206 29.61 27.69 7.99
N LYS A 207 30.43 28.47 8.71
CA LYS A 207 31.26 27.94 9.81
C LYS A 207 30.42 27.32 10.92
N GLU A 208 29.28 27.91 11.24
CA GLU A 208 28.34 27.36 12.22
C GLU A 208 27.74 26.03 11.75
N CYS A 209 27.24 25.96 10.51
CA CYS A 209 26.73 24.72 9.92
C CYS A 209 27.78 23.60 9.96
N ILE A 210 28.99 23.88 9.49
CA ILE A 210 30.08 22.90 9.44
C ILE A 210 30.49 22.44 10.85
N ALA A 211 30.56 23.37 11.81
CA ALA A 211 30.85 23.04 13.20
C ALA A 211 29.78 22.12 13.81
N ASP A 212 28.49 22.41 13.57
CA ASP A 212 27.37 21.58 14.04
C ASP A 212 27.39 20.18 13.41
N ILE A 213 27.61 20.08 12.10
CA ILE A 213 27.70 18.79 11.40
C ILE A 213 28.82 17.93 11.99
N PHE A 214 30.03 18.46 12.13
CA PHE A 214 31.14 17.70 12.71
C PHE A 214 30.98 17.45 14.22
N GLN A 215 30.23 18.29 14.94
CA GLN A 215 29.82 18.01 16.31
C GLN A 215 28.86 16.81 16.38
N ARG A 216 27.87 16.71 15.48
CA ARG A 216 26.95 15.55 15.36
C ARG A 216 27.68 14.27 14.94
N CYS A 217 28.83 14.40 14.27
CA CYS A 217 29.69 13.26 13.94
C CYS A 217 30.44 12.68 15.16
N LYS A 218 30.51 13.39 16.30
CA LYS A 218 31.24 12.88 17.47
C LYS A 218 30.65 11.57 17.98
N GLY A 219 31.50 10.57 18.17
CA GLY A 219 31.09 9.23 18.59
C GLY A 219 30.57 8.35 17.44
N ARG A 220 30.48 8.87 16.22
CA ARG A 220 30.22 8.11 15.00
C ARG A 220 31.50 7.94 14.21
N LYS A 221 31.60 6.83 13.49
CA LYS A 221 32.64 6.59 12.49
C LYS A 221 31.97 6.46 11.13
N PHE A 222 32.49 7.20 10.16
CA PHE A 222 32.09 7.08 8.77
C PHE A 222 33.23 6.40 8.01
N GLU A 223 32.89 5.74 6.91
CA GLU A 223 33.89 5.20 5.99
C GLU A 223 34.54 6.32 5.18
N LYS A 224 33.74 7.31 4.78
CA LYS A 224 34.16 8.47 4.00
C LYS A 224 33.22 9.65 4.27
N THR A 225 33.75 10.86 4.15
CA THR A 225 32.96 12.07 4.00
C THR A 225 33.09 12.58 2.57
N ILE A 226 31.97 12.75 1.88
CA ILE A 226 31.86 13.45 0.61
C ILE A 226 31.40 14.86 0.94
N PHE A 227 32.16 15.85 0.50
CA PHE A 227 31.75 17.25 0.55
C PHE A 227 31.60 17.73 -0.88
N ALA A 228 30.37 18.01 -1.29
CA ALA A 228 30.06 18.46 -2.64
C ALA A 228 29.70 19.94 -2.63
N THR A 229 30.38 20.71 -3.47
CA THR A 229 29.94 22.08 -3.80
C THR A 229 29.09 22.01 -5.05
N LEU A 230 27.77 22.16 -4.93
CA LEU A 230 26.81 21.99 -6.04
C LEU A 230 26.60 23.27 -6.86
N GLY A 231 27.70 23.96 -7.17
CA GLY A 231 27.72 25.20 -7.97
C GLY A 231 27.32 26.45 -7.18
N ASP A 232 27.60 27.61 -7.78
CA ASP A 232 27.23 28.94 -7.28
C ASP A 232 27.75 29.21 -5.86
N ILE A 233 29.00 28.81 -5.62
CA ILE A 233 29.67 29.07 -4.35
C ILE A 233 30.16 30.52 -4.28
N LEU A 234 30.64 31.05 -5.40
CA LEU A 234 30.92 32.48 -5.57
C LEU A 234 29.74 33.14 -6.29
N HIS A 235 29.40 34.37 -5.90
CA HIS A 235 28.25 35.07 -6.48
C HIS A 235 28.47 35.56 -7.92
N VAL A 236 29.74 35.77 -8.32
CA VAL A 236 30.14 36.29 -9.64
C VAL A 236 31.39 35.60 -10.18
N ASP A 237 31.53 35.63 -11.51
CA ASP A 237 32.62 34.95 -12.22
C ASP A 237 33.78 35.90 -12.59
N ASN A 238 33.62 37.22 -12.39
CA ASN A 238 34.63 38.21 -12.78
C ASN A 238 34.43 39.58 -12.12
N ASP A 239 35.42 40.46 -12.28
CA ASP A 239 35.45 41.81 -11.70
C ASP A 239 34.43 42.79 -12.29
N ASN A 240 33.76 42.45 -13.40
CA ASN A 240 32.60 43.23 -13.88
C ASN A 240 31.31 42.88 -13.12
N GLN A 241 31.40 42.05 -12.07
CA GLN A 241 30.28 41.61 -11.25
C GLN A 241 29.19 40.93 -12.06
N THR A 242 29.56 40.02 -12.95
CA THR A 242 28.60 39.24 -13.72
C THR A 242 28.72 37.75 -13.44
N THR A 243 27.60 37.04 -13.62
CA THR A 243 27.62 35.59 -13.78
C THR A 243 28.42 35.18 -15.01
N THR A 244 28.63 33.87 -15.20
CA THR A 244 29.38 33.33 -16.36
C THR A 244 28.81 33.80 -17.70
N ASN A 245 27.48 33.96 -17.80
CA ASN A 245 26.81 34.39 -19.02
C ASN A 245 26.63 35.91 -19.13
N GLY A 246 27.25 36.70 -18.25
CA GLY A 246 27.23 38.16 -18.33
C GLY A 246 26.07 38.85 -17.63
N THR A 247 25.26 38.13 -16.84
CA THR A 247 24.20 38.75 -16.04
C THR A 247 24.83 39.51 -14.88
N PHE A 248 24.65 40.83 -14.83
CA PHE A 248 25.12 41.66 -13.71
C PHE A 248 24.48 41.22 -12.39
N GLN A 249 25.27 41.25 -11.31
CA GLN A 249 24.88 40.90 -9.96
C GLN A 249 25.38 41.98 -8.98
N GLN A 250 24.60 42.26 -7.94
CA GLN A 250 25.00 43.21 -6.89
C GLN A 250 25.90 42.49 -5.88
N THR A 251 27.14 42.94 -5.76
CA THR A 251 28.14 42.26 -4.92
C THR A 251 28.63 43.11 -3.75
N GLU A 252 28.88 42.46 -2.61
CA GLU A 252 29.66 43.04 -1.51
C GLU A 252 31.13 42.61 -1.63
N GLY A 253 31.91 43.36 -2.40
CA GLY A 253 33.36 43.19 -2.48
C GLY A 253 33.92 43.15 -3.90
N ARG A 254 35.18 42.71 -4.00
CA ARG A 254 35.86 42.48 -5.29
C ARG A 254 36.20 41.00 -5.40
N THR A 255 36.26 40.47 -6.61
CA THR A 255 36.50 39.04 -6.86
C THR A 255 37.67 38.46 -6.06
N PRO A 256 38.84 39.15 -5.91
CA PRO A 256 39.93 38.62 -5.08
C PRO A 256 39.58 38.44 -3.60
N LYS A 257 38.85 39.39 -3.00
CA LYS A 257 38.39 39.30 -1.60
C LYS A 257 37.41 38.13 -1.43
N LEU A 258 36.45 37.99 -2.35
CA LEU A 258 35.48 36.90 -2.34
C LEU A 258 36.22 35.55 -2.44
N PHE A 259 37.13 35.44 -3.41
CA PHE A 259 37.91 34.24 -3.65
C PHE A 259 38.73 33.83 -2.42
N ASP A 260 39.51 34.75 -1.83
CA ASP A 260 40.39 34.43 -0.71
C ASP A 260 39.61 33.97 0.53
N ILE A 261 38.52 34.66 0.87
CA ILE A 261 37.69 34.30 2.02
C ILE A 261 37.01 32.95 1.79
N THR A 262 36.39 32.75 0.64
CA THR A 262 35.74 31.47 0.31
C THR A 262 36.74 30.32 0.23
N ALA A 263 37.94 30.54 -0.29
CA ALA A 263 39.00 29.52 -0.30
C ALA A 263 39.39 29.11 1.13
N ASN A 264 39.55 30.08 2.03
CA ASN A 264 39.85 29.82 3.44
C ASN A 264 38.70 29.06 4.13
N MET A 265 37.44 29.40 3.86
CA MET A 265 36.27 28.67 4.38
C MET A 265 36.30 27.19 3.97
N LEU A 266 36.61 26.90 2.70
CA LEU A 266 36.72 25.53 2.20
C LEU A 266 37.93 24.79 2.79
N VAL A 267 39.07 25.47 2.95
CA VAL A 267 40.26 24.90 3.62
C VAL A 267 39.97 24.57 5.08
N ASP A 268 39.36 25.49 5.83
CA ASP A 268 38.94 25.29 7.23
C ASP A 268 38.01 24.08 7.35
N THR A 269 37.13 23.87 6.38
CA THR A 269 36.21 22.73 6.33
C THR A 269 36.96 21.40 6.17
N VAL A 270 37.93 21.33 5.27
CA VAL A 270 38.77 20.14 5.08
C VAL A 270 39.59 19.87 6.35
N ASP A 271 40.15 20.90 6.98
CA ASP A 271 40.90 20.76 8.24
C ASP A 271 40.01 20.25 9.39
N CYS A 272 38.77 20.72 9.49
CA CYS A 272 37.79 20.18 10.42
C CYS A 272 37.46 18.72 10.13
N ALA A 273 37.27 18.35 8.86
CA ALA A 273 36.99 16.99 8.46
C ALA A 273 38.15 16.04 8.80
N LEU A 274 39.39 16.46 8.57
CA LEU A 274 40.60 15.67 8.86
C LEU A 274 40.73 15.29 10.33
N LYS A 275 40.18 16.09 11.26
CA LYS A 275 40.14 15.76 12.70
C LYS A 275 39.31 14.52 13.00
N THR A 276 38.35 14.17 12.13
CA THR A 276 37.54 12.95 12.24
C THR A 276 38.31 11.68 11.87
N LYS A 277 39.52 11.80 11.29
CA LYS A 277 40.37 10.69 10.81
C LYS A 277 39.67 9.78 9.79
N THR A 278 38.68 10.32 9.09
CA THR A 278 37.96 9.63 8.00
C THR A 278 38.45 10.19 6.66
N PRO A 279 38.62 9.37 5.61
CA PRO A 279 38.89 9.84 4.26
C PRO A 279 37.86 10.90 3.83
N PHE A 280 38.34 11.97 3.20
CA PHE A 280 37.53 13.08 2.73
C PHE A 280 37.62 13.19 1.21
N GLU A 281 36.48 13.30 0.53
CA GLU A 281 36.40 13.55 -0.90
C GLU A 281 35.72 14.90 -1.14
N TYR A 282 36.45 15.83 -1.75
CA TYR A 282 35.90 17.08 -2.24
C TYR A 282 35.41 16.93 -3.68
N VAL A 283 34.15 17.26 -3.93
CA VAL A 283 33.51 17.17 -5.25
C VAL A 283 33.08 18.57 -5.69
N TYR A 284 33.67 19.07 -6.77
CA TYR A 284 33.29 20.36 -7.37
C TYR A 284 32.30 20.18 -8.51
N LEU A 285 31.17 20.89 -8.48
CA LEU A 285 30.27 21.07 -9.62
C LEU A 285 30.26 22.54 -10.02
N PRO A 286 30.34 22.87 -11.32
CA PRO A 286 30.22 24.24 -11.80
C PRO A 286 28.79 24.75 -11.68
N GLY A 287 28.62 25.97 -11.17
CA GLY A 287 27.34 26.69 -11.21
C GLY A 287 27.18 27.54 -12.46
N ASN A 288 26.11 28.33 -12.59
CA ASN A 288 26.01 29.33 -13.66
C ASN A 288 26.61 30.69 -13.26
N HIS A 289 26.80 30.95 -11.97
CA HIS A 289 27.43 32.17 -11.45
C HIS A 289 28.96 32.14 -11.49
N ASP A 290 29.58 30.96 -11.31
CA ASP A 290 31.01 30.84 -10.99
C ASP A 290 31.77 29.74 -11.77
N ARG A 291 31.51 29.55 -13.08
CA ARG A 291 32.15 28.46 -13.84
C ARG A 291 33.66 28.60 -13.91
N VAL A 292 34.19 29.81 -14.06
CA VAL A 292 35.64 30.07 -14.13
C VAL A 292 36.22 30.19 -12.73
N THR A 293 35.69 31.09 -11.90
CA THR A 293 36.21 31.37 -10.56
C THR A 293 36.02 30.20 -9.62
N GLY A 294 34.88 29.50 -9.69
CA GLY A 294 34.61 28.29 -8.93
C GLY A 294 35.57 27.14 -9.29
N TYR A 295 35.94 26.98 -10.57
CA TYR A 295 36.94 26.00 -10.95
C TYR A 295 38.32 26.35 -10.39
N MET A 296 38.72 27.62 -10.47
CA MET A 296 39.97 28.11 -9.89
C MET A 296 39.99 27.95 -8.35
N LEU A 297 38.85 28.17 -7.69
CA LEU A 297 38.66 27.97 -6.26
C LEU A 297 38.88 26.51 -5.89
N ALA A 298 38.20 25.59 -6.58
CA ALA A 298 38.37 24.14 -6.40
C ALA A 298 39.83 23.71 -6.63
N LYS A 299 40.51 24.30 -7.63
CA LYS A 299 41.94 24.06 -7.86
C LYS A 299 42.78 24.54 -6.68
N ALA A 300 42.56 25.75 -6.17
CA ALA A 300 43.31 26.30 -5.04
C ALA A 300 43.20 25.40 -3.79
N VAL A 301 41.97 24.97 -3.44
CA VAL A 301 41.73 24.04 -2.32
C VAL A 301 42.44 22.70 -2.57
N SER A 302 42.36 22.14 -3.78
CA SER A 302 43.08 20.90 -4.11
C SER A 302 44.60 21.02 -3.94
N PHE A 303 45.17 22.17 -4.28
CA PHE A 303 46.60 22.40 -4.13
C PHE A 303 47.02 22.52 -2.68
N ALA A 304 46.19 23.09 -1.81
CA ALA A 304 46.45 23.18 -0.37
C ALA A 304 46.64 21.78 0.26
N PHE A 305 45.87 20.79 -0.20
CA PHE A 305 45.89 19.42 0.36
C PHE A 305 46.55 18.38 -0.56
N ARG A 306 47.23 18.76 -1.65
CA ARG A 306 47.78 17.84 -2.67
C ARG A 306 48.74 16.76 -2.16
N LYS A 307 49.31 16.94 -0.97
CA LYS A 307 50.23 15.98 -0.33
C LYS A 307 49.56 15.13 0.75
N ASN A 308 48.29 15.38 1.05
CA ASN A 308 47.55 14.65 2.08
C ASN A 308 46.84 13.44 1.44
N PRO A 309 47.25 12.19 1.75
CA PRO A 309 46.67 11.00 1.14
C PRO A 309 45.22 10.71 1.60
N ASN A 310 44.75 11.36 2.67
CA ASN A 310 43.39 11.18 3.18
C ASN A 310 42.37 12.12 2.51
N VAL A 311 42.81 12.98 1.58
CA VAL A 311 41.95 13.92 0.87
C VAL A 311 42.01 13.65 -0.63
N THR A 312 40.86 13.37 -1.23
CA THR A 312 40.72 13.20 -2.68
C THR A 312 39.88 14.32 -3.27
N PHE A 313 40.10 14.60 -4.55
CA PHE A 313 39.48 15.73 -5.25
C PHE A 313 38.89 15.25 -6.58
N ASP A 314 37.58 15.32 -6.72
CA ASP A 314 36.90 15.26 -8.00
C ASP A 314 36.56 16.67 -8.46
N ILE A 315 37.54 17.31 -9.09
CA ILE A 315 37.43 18.67 -9.62
C ILE A 315 37.39 18.68 -11.15
N THR A 316 37.04 17.55 -11.78
CA THR A 316 36.80 17.54 -13.22
C THR A 316 35.71 18.56 -13.57
N PRO A 317 35.80 19.31 -14.68
CA PRO A 317 34.84 20.34 -15.03
C PRO A 317 33.52 19.76 -15.59
N LYS A 318 33.16 18.53 -15.20
CA LYS A 318 31.92 17.88 -15.62
C LYS A 318 30.76 18.51 -14.82
N PRO A 319 29.69 18.99 -15.50
CA PRO A 319 28.53 19.59 -14.84
C PRO A 319 27.59 18.57 -14.20
N GLN A 320 27.80 17.27 -14.47
CA GLN A 320 27.11 16.17 -13.82
C GLN A 320 28.13 15.13 -13.36
N LYS A 321 27.97 14.66 -12.14
CA LYS A 321 28.83 13.64 -11.52
C LYS A 321 27.96 12.64 -10.79
N ALA A 322 28.44 11.42 -10.63
CA ALA A 322 27.76 10.44 -9.80
C ALA A 322 28.71 9.77 -8.82
N LYS A 323 28.19 9.41 -7.65
CA LYS A 323 28.88 8.67 -6.61
C LYS A 323 28.11 7.40 -6.29
N VAL A 324 28.82 6.29 -6.19
CA VAL A 324 28.25 5.00 -5.80
C VAL A 324 28.63 4.72 -4.35
N VAL A 325 27.63 4.46 -3.51
CA VAL A 325 27.80 4.04 -2.12
C VAL A 325 27.05 2.73 -1.91
N GLY A 326 27.72 1.61 -2.16
CA GLY A 326 27.09 0.28 -2.09
C GLY A 326 25.90 0.18 -3.04
N VAL A 327 24.69 -0.01 -2.50
CA VAL A 327 23.44 -0.08 -3.26
C VAL A 327 22.88 1.28 -3.71
N ASN A 328 23.56 2.39 -3.42
CA ASN A 328 23.12 3.74 -3.75
C ASN A 328 23.88 4.31 -4.94
N LEU A 329 23.17 4.93 -5.88
CA LEU A 329 23.72 5.82 -6.90
C LEU A 329 23.23 7.23 -6.65
N ILE A 330 24.16 8.15 -6.41
CA ILE A 330 23.90 9.54 -6.06
C ILE A 330 24.38 10.40 -7.22
N GLY A 331 23.46 11.01 -7.95
CA GLY A 331 23.75 11.99 -8.98
C GLY A 331 23.88 13.39 -8.40
N LEU A 332 24.91 14.13 -8.79
CA LEU A 332 25.24 15.47 -8.32
C LEU A 332 25.32 16.41 -9.51
N LEU A 333 24.62 17.53 -9.46
CA LEU A 333 24.71 18.61 -10.44
C LEU A 333 24.30 19.94 -9.82
N HIS A 334 24.54 21.06 -10.51
CA HIS A 334 24.05 22.36 -10.06
C HIS A 334 22.54 22.52 -10.28
N GLY A 335 22.02 22.28 -11.48
CA GLY A 335 20.56 22.30 -11.74
C GLY A 335 20.12 23.27 -12.84
N ASP A 336 21.05 24.02 -13.42
CA ASP A 336 20.86 24.98 -14.53
C ASP A 336 20.54 24.32 -15.89
N MET A 337 20.38 23.00 -15.93
CA MET A 337 20.00 22.26 -17.13
C MET A 337 18.47 22.22 -17.32
N PRO A 338 17.97 21.93 -18.55
CA PRO A 338 16.53 21.78 -18.75
C PRO A 338 15.94 20.69 -17.85
N LYS A 339 14.88 21.02 -17.08
CA LYS A 339 14.22 20.11 -16.11
C LYS A 339 13.88 18.73 -16.68
N LYS A 340 13.46 18.66 -17.96
CA LYS A 340 13.13 17.40 -18.65
C LYS A 340 14.31 16.44 -18.85
N ASN A 341 15.55 16.93 -18.68
CA ASN A 341 16.78 16.17 -18.85
C ASN A 341 17.42 15.78 -17.50
N ILE A 342 16.78 16.11 -16.37
CA ILE A 342 17.39 16.04 -15.03
C ILE A 342 17.91 14.64 -14.68
N ASP A 343 17.28 13.58 -15.18
CA ASP A 343 17.61 12.18 -14.90
C ASP A 343 18.20 11.42 -16.10
N GLY A 344 17.94 11.87 -17.33
CA GLY A 344 18.36 11.18 -18.54
C GLY A 344 19.88 11.00 -18.68
N TRP A 345 20.68 11.95 -18.17
CA TRP A 345 22.15 11.84 -18.19
C TRP A 345 22.63 10.70 -17.29
N LEU A 346 22.05 10.56 -16.09
CA LEU A 346 22.45 9.54 -15.12
C LEU A 346 22.19 8.14 -15.68
N LEU A 347 21.00 7.96 -16.29
CA LEU A 347 20.61 6.72 -16.94
C LEU A 347 21.46 6.36 -18.16
N LYS A 348 22.01 7.35 -18.86
CA LYS A 348 22.78 7.12 -20.09
C LYS A 348 24.25 6.85 -19.78
N ASP A 349 24.83 7.65 -18.89
CA ASP A 349 26.28 7.69 -18.65
C ASP A 349 26.69 6.73 -17.54
N TYR A 350 25.78 6.40 -16.61
CA TYR A 350 26.00 5.51 -15.47
C TYR A 350 25.07 4.28 -15.50
N ARG A 351 24.83 3.73 -16.69
CA ARG A 351 23.91 2.58 -16.91
C ARG A 351 24.21 1.38 -16.02
N LYS A 352 25.50 1.05 -15.87
CA LYS A 352 25.94 -0.12 -15.12
C LYS A 352 25.69 0.10 -13.63
N GLU A 353 26.07 1.26 -13.14
CA GLU A 353 25.88 1.68 -11.75
C GLU A 353 24.38 1.71 -11.44
N PHE A 354 23.58 2.33 -12.31
CA PHE A 354 22.13 2.37 -12.19
C PHE A 354 21.51 0.97 -12.11
N GLY A 355 21.91 0.05 -13.00
CA GLY A 355 21.42 -1.33 -12.99
C GLY A 355 21.85 -2.14 -11.75
N ASN A 356 22.94 -1.75 -11.09
CA ASN A 356 23.43 -2.40 -9.86
C ASN A 356 22.89 -1.76 -8.57
N SER A 357 22.34 -0.55 -8.66
CA SER A 357 21.83 0.20 -7.52
C SER A 357 20.38 -0.15 -7.21
N ARG A 358 20.06 -0.20 -5.92
CA ARG A 358 18.69 -0.35 -5.41
C ARG A 358 18.02 1.00 -5.21
N PHE A 359 18.81 2.00 -4.84
CA PHE A 359 18.35 3.36 -4.58
C PHE A 359 19.13 4.32 -5.47
N VAL A 360 18.41 5.22 -6.12
CA VAL A 360 18.99 6.20 -7.03
C VAL A 360 18.39 7.56 -6.72
N GLU A 361 19.25 8.51 -6.39
CA GLU A 361 18.87 9.87 -6.07
C GLU A 361 19.69 10.88 -6.88
N ILE A 362 19.14 12.06 -7.09
CA ILE A 362 19.81 13.20 -7.71
C ILE A 362 19.69 14.38 -6.77
N HIS A 363 20.80 15.03 -6.44
CA HIS A 363 20.88 16.25 -5.65
C HIS A 363 21.28 17.42 -6.54
N SER A 364 20.55 18.53 -6.44
CA SER A 364 20.84 19.77 -7.16
C SER A 364 20.54 21.01 -6.32
N GLY A 365 21.03 22.17 -6.74
CA GLY A 365 20.64 23.48 -6.27
C GLY A 365 19.91 24.29 -7.35
N HIS A 366 20.46 25.46 -7.68
CA HIS A 366 20.08 26.41 -8.72
C HIS A 366 18.72 27.11 -8.52
N TYR A 367 17.66 26.37 -8.16
CA TYR A 367 16.32 26.95 -8.03
C TYR A 367 16.06 27.60 -6.68
N HIS A 368 17.02 27.52 -5.75
CA HIS A 368 16.92 28.12 -4.42
C HIS A 368 15.63 27.70 -3.72
N ASP A 369 15.37 26.39 -3.66
CA ASP A 369 14.15 25.83 -3.09
C ASP A 369 14.44 24.41 -2.56
N TYR A 370 13.62 23.93 -1.63
CA TYR A 370 13.66 22.55 -1.19
C TYR A 370 12.50 21.76 -1.79
N THR A 371 12.81 20.94 -2.81
CA THR A 371 11.82 20.07 -3.44
C THR A 371 12.29 18.63 -3.45
N VAL A 372 11.36 17.71 -3.23
CA VAL A 372 11.59 16.27 -3.37
C VAL A 372 10.56 15.73 -4.35
N MET A 373 11.01 15.30 -5.51
CA MET A 373 10.14 14.84 -6.60
C MET A 373 10.64 13.53 -7.16
N ARG A 374 9.72 12.72 -7.71
CA ARG A 374 10.11 11.54 -8.47
C ARG A 374 10.11 11.89 -9.95
N THR A 375 11.23 11.67 -10.62
CA THR A 375 11.36 11.92 -12.06
C THR A 375 10.54 10.89 -12.86
N PRO A 376 10.28 11.12 -14.16
CA PRO A 376 9.58 10.15 -15.01
C PRO A 376 10.22 8.76 -15.01
N SER A 377 11.55 8.69 -14.82
CA SER A 377 12.30 7.44 -14.77
C SER A 377 12.30 6.77 -13.38
N GLY A 378 11.58 7.34 -12.40
CA GLY A 378 11.46 6.80 -11.05
C GLY A 378 12.57 7.19 -10.08
N ILE A 379 13.51 8.04 -10.50
CA ILE A 379 14.62 8.52 -9.66
C ILE A 379 14.10 9.59 -8.70
N LEU A 380 14.59 9.59 -7.45
CA LEU A 380 14.26 10.67 -6.50
C LEU A 380 15.17 11.87 -6.78
N HIS A 381 14.60 12.99 -7.19
CA HIS A 381 15.32 14.24 -7.37
C HIS A 381 15.03 15.17 -6.20
N LYS A 382 16.09 15.58 -5.51
CA LYS A 382 16.09 16.57 -4.44
C LYS A 382 16.74 17.84 -4.95
N THR A 383 15.97 18.93 -4.97
CA THR A 383 16.56 20.28 -5.03
C THR A 383 16.79 20.73 -3.60
N LEU A 384 18.00 21.17 -3.30
CA LEU A 384 18.46 21.52 -1.96
C LEU A 384 18.34 23.05 -1.75
N PRO A 385 17.97 23.49 -0.53
CA PRO A 385 17.85 24.91 -0.23
C PRO A 385 19.22 25.60 -0.27
N PRO A 386 19.26 26.91 -0.58
CA PRO A 386 20.48 27.70 -0.51
C PRO A 386 20.79 28.08 0.94
N ILE A 387 22.05 28.39 1.22
CA ILE A 387 22.43 28.98 2.52
C ILE A 387 22.36 30.52 2.52
N CYS A 388 22.36 31.14 1.33
CA CYS A 388 22.37 32.59 1.16
C CYS A 388 20.98 33.22 1.31
N GLU A 389 20.87 34.51 1.65
CA GLU A 389 19.59 35.23 1.52
C GLU A 389 19.21 35.47 0.06
N SER A 390 18.02 36.03 -0.18
CA SER A 390 17.64 36.47 -1.52
C SER A 390 18.34 37.77 -1.89
N SER A 391 18.82 37.88 -3.12
CA SER A 391 19.13 39.15 -3.77
C SER A 391 17.90 40.07 -3.84
N TYR A 392 18.14 41.35 -4.11
CA TYR A 392 17.08 42.29 -4.48
C TYR A 392 16.19 41.76 -5.63
N TRP A 393 16.81 41.21 -6.68
CA TRP A 393 16.08 40.71 -7.85
C TRP A 393 15.21 39.50 -7.52
N GLU A 394 15.75 38.51 -6.81
CA GLU A 394 14.96 37.34 -6.40
C GLU A 394 13.79 37.74 -5.52
N ASN A 395 14.04 38.71 -4.64
CA ASN A 395 13.02 39.27 -3.79
C ASN A 395 11.93 39.99 -4.59
N GLN A 396 12.30 40.77 -5.60
CA GLN A 396 11.38 41.42 -6.53
C GLN A 396 10.54 40.42 -7.33
N GLN A 397 11.11 39.28 -7.71
CA GLN A 397 10.39 38.21 -8.43
C GLN A 397 9.50 37.34 -7.52
N GLY A 398 9.57 37.53 -6.19
CA GLY A 398 8.81 36.74 -5.23
C GLY A 398 9.37 35.33 -5.02
N TYR A 399 10.64 35.09 -5.35
CA TYR A 399 11.30 33.83 -4.99
C TYR A 399 11.54 33.81 -3.48
N ARG A 400 11.04 32.76 -2.83
CA ARG A 400 11.02 32.57 -1.38
C ARG A 400 11.28 31.10 -1.09
N SER A 401 12.14 30.84 -0.13
CA SER A 401 12.45 29.48 0.33
C SER A 401 13.08 29.52 1.72
N ASP A 402 13.14 28.38 2.39
CA ASP A 402 13.90 28.26 3.63
C ASP A 402 15.40 28.23 3.31
N ARG A 403 16.22 28.74 4.24
CA ARG A 403 17.68 28.75 4.12
C ARG A 403 18.28 27.61 4.90
N GLY A 404 19.20 26.87 4.32
CA GLY A 404 19.84 25.81 5.06
C GLY A 404 20.92 25.05 4.32
N LEU A 405 21.47 24.08 5.04
CA LEU A 405 22.45 23.13 4.56
C LEU A 405 21.99 21.73 4.91
N MET A 406 22.11 20.82 3.95
CA MET A 406 21.65 19.43 4.10
C MET A 406 22.81 18.46 4.05
N CYS A 407 22.74 17.42 4.88
CA CYS A 407 23.66 16.29 4.86
C CYS A 407 22.89 14.98 4.75
N PHE A 408 23.47 14.00 4.09
CA PHE A 408 22.88 12.68 3.89
C PHE A 408 23.81 11.59 4.41
N ILE A 409 23.27 10.65 5.18
CA ILE A 409 24.03 9.50 5.68
C ILE A 409 23.58 8.27 4.90
N TRP A 410 24.49 7.80 4.06
CA TRP A 410 24.26 6.66 3.17
C TRP A 410 24.83 5.40 3.76
N ASN A 411 23.99 4.36 3.89
CA ASN A 411 24.45 3.03 4.20
C ASN A 411 24.57 2.20 2.91
N LYS A 412 25.67 1.47 2.78
CA LYS A 412 26.00 0.64 1.61
C LYS A 412 24.99 -0.47 1.30
N GLU A 413 24.18 -0.91 2.24
CA GLU A 413 23.26 -2.05 2.08
C GLU A 413 21.79 -1.62 2.14
N THR A 414 21.46 -0.69 3.05
CA THR A 414 20.06 -0.31 3.32
C THR A 414 19.64 1.01 2.69
N GLY A 415 20.58 1.73 2.09
CA GLY A 415 20.32 3.02 1.45
C GLY A 415 20.45 4.24 2.36
N LEU A 416 19.74 5.32 2.04
CA LEU A 416 19.71 6.52 2.88
C LEU A 416 19.17 6.20 4.28
N ARG A 417 19.95 6.50 5.32
CA ARG A 417 19.60 6.25 6.74
C ARG A 417 19.05 7.48 7.41
N GLU A 418 19.71 8.61 7.20
CA GLU A 418 19.43 9.86 7.87
C GLU A 418 19.65 11.03 6.91
N THR A 419 18.85 12.06 7.08
CA THR A 419 19.09 13.38 6.51
C THR A 419 19.20 14.35 7.66
N TRP A 420 20.30 15.10 7.72
CA TRP A 420 20.43 16.20 8.67
C TRP A 420 20.12 17.50 7.96
N TYR A 421 19.28 18.30 8.62
CA TYR A 421 18.92 19.64 8.18
C TYR A 421 19.52 20.63 9.18
N TYR A 422 20.15 21.66 8.65
CA TYR A 422 20.49 22.86 9.39
C TYR A 422 19.76 24.03 8.71
N TYR A 423 18.63 24.45 9.27
CA TYR A 423 17.91 25.64 8.79
C TYR A 423 18.39 26.87 9.55
N ILE A 424 18.40 28.03 8.87
CA ILE A 424 18.86 29.33 9.39
C ILE A 424 17.67 30.22 9.70
#